data_AF-A0A8J4YM18-F1
#
_entry.id   AF-A0A8J4YM18-F1
#
_cell.length_a   1.000
_cell.length_b   1.000
_cell.length_c   1.000
_cell.angle_alpha   90.00
_cell.angle_beta   90.00
_cell.angle_gamma   90.00
#
_symmetry.space_group_name_H-M   'P 1'
#
loop_
_entity.id
_entity.type
_entity.pdbx_description
1 polymer ?
#
loop_
_entity_poly.entity_id
_entity_poly.type
_entity_poly.pdbx_seq_one_letter_code
_entity_poly.pdbx_strand_id
1 'polypeptide(L)'
;MANSTEGKKVLFICLGNICRSPIAEAVFNHMVKERGLAGWEVDSGAIGSWHVGLGPDRRAVTTMKKHDIHMSHKARQLKKADFSHYDYIFGMDHDNITDIKDMGPKTYSTCVELFGSYDPQKELLIRDPYYLGKAVVYTDSLSSLHLLLSRHPRSSTSLVHTIQRALHLTNEGWEIAFQWVPSHAGIPGNEVADSAARMALTDVNTTPFPLPLSAAKRLISRVCRSTWNNTLGDALCITSMGQYRSDSSPQPWIRKKSRVLDVTHPPPPGAHDTHSSPASPSVP
;
A
#
# COMPACT_ATOMS: atom_id res chain seq x y z
N MET A 1 -3.64 7.33 -45.65
CA MET A 1 -4.50 6.45 -44.84
C MET A 1 -4.67 7.12 -43.49
N ALA A 2 -5.81 7.79 -43.26
CA ALA A 2 -6.13 8.38 -41.96
C ALA A 2 -6.44 7.22 -41.00
N ASN A 3 -5.56 6.98 -40.03
CA ASN A 3 -5.73 5.91 -39.08
C ASN A 3 -6.84 6.32 -38.09
N SER A 4 -7.93 5.56 -38.06
CA SER A 4 -9.15 5.84 -37.30
C SER A 4 -8.88 5.88 -35.79
N THR A 5 -8.67 7.09 -35.27
CA THR A 5 -8.69 7.39 -33.82
C THR A 5 -10.04 7.96 -33.40
N GLU A 6 -11.09 7.69 -34.18
CA GLU A 6 -12.45 8.13 -33.83
C GLU A 6 -12.93 7.45 -32.55
N GLY A 7 -13.00 8.23 -31.46
CA GLY A 7 -13.77 7.91 -30.27
C GLY A 7 -13.08 7.05 -29.21
N LYS A 8 -11.75 7.05 -29.13
CA LYS A 8 -11.03 6.29 -28.07
C LYS A 8 -11.12 6.98 -26.72
N LYS A 9 -11.31 6.19 -25.67
CA LYS A 9 -11.55 6.70 -24.30
C LYS A 9 -10.57 6.09 -23.31
N VAL A 10 -9.87 6.95 -22.57
CA VAL A 10 -8.89 6.53 -21.56
C VAL A 10 -9.17 7.16 -20.20
N LEU A 11 -9.03 6.36 -19.14
CA LEU A 11 -9.17 6.77 -17.75
C LEU A 11 -7.90 6.45 -16.95
N PHE A 12 -7.29 7.48 -16.37
CA PHE A 12 -6.12 7.32 -15.49
C PHE A 12 -6.56 7.22 -14.03
N ILE A 13 -6.12 6.19 -13.31
CA ILE A 13 -6.51 5.94 -11.93
C ILE A 13 -5.30 5.94 -11.01
N CYS A 14 -5.38 6.72 -9.93
CA CYS A 14 -4.48 6.60 -8.79
C CYS A 14 -5.26 6.54 -7.48
N LEU A 15 -4.56 6.49 -6.35
CA LEU A 15 -5.23 6.32 -5.07
C LEU A 15 -6.22 7.46 -4.73
N GLY A 16 -5.79 8.72 -4.88
CA GLY A 16 -6.53 9.89 -4.39
C GLY A 16 -6.96 10.90 -5.46
N ASN A 17 -6.55 10.71 -6.72
CA ASN A 17 -6.88 11.60 -7.87
C ASN A 17 -6.56 13.09 -7.67
N ILE A 18 -5.47 13.39 -6.96
CA ILE A 18 -4.96 14.76 -6.79
C ILE A 18 -3.51 14.94 -7.28
N CYS A 19 -2.74 13.86 -7.43
CA CYS A 19 -1.34 13.91 -7.86
C CYS A 19 -1.13 13.20 -9.20
N ARG A 20 -0.91 11.87 -9.17
CA ARG A 20 -0.47 11.08 -10.33
C ARG A 20 -1.48 11.04 -11.49
N SER A 21 -2.74 10.68 -11.22
CA SER A 21 -3.71 10.52 -12.30
C SER A 21 -4.15 11.84 -12.96
N PRO A 22 -4.33 12.98 -12.25
CA PRO A 22 -4.55 14.27 -12.92
C PRO A 22 -3.33 14.74 -13.72
N ILE A 23 -2.10 14.40 -13.31
CA ILE A 23 -0.90 14.67 -14.10
C ILE A 23 -0.94 13.89 -15.41
N ALA A 24 -1.20 12.58 -15.33
CA ALA A 24 -1.28 11.72 -16.51
C ALA A 24 -2.34 12.19 -17.51
N GLU A 25 -3.53 12.56 -17.02
CA GLU A 25 -4.60 13.14 -17.84
C GLU A 25 -4.15 14.44 -18.54
N ALA A 26 -3.59 15.39 -17.79
CA ALA A 26 -3.17 16.68 -18.34
C ALA A 26 -2.04 16.52 -19.37
N VAL A 27 -1.05 15.66 -19.09
CA VAL A 27 0.02 15.34 -20.05
C VAL A 27 -0.54 14.67 -21.30
N PHE A 28 -1.42 13.69 -21.14
CA PHE A 28 -2.00 12.98 -22.29
C PHE A 28 -2.81 13.92 -23.18
N ASN A 29 -3.68 14.74 -22.58
CA ASN A 29 -4.45 15.75 -23.31
C ASN A 29 -3.56 16.76 -24.05
N HIS A 30 -2.47 17.21 -23.41
CA HIS A 30 -1.49 18.08 -24.04
C HIS A 30 -0.86 17.43 -25.28
N MET A 31 -0.36 16.20 -25.14
CA MET A 31 0.27 15.45 -26.24
C MET A 31 -0.69 15.15 -27.39
N VAL A 32 -1.94 14.81 -27.08
CA VAL A 32 -3.01 14.60 -28.06
C VAL A 32 -3.24 15.87 -28.89
N LYS A 33 -3.33 17.03 -28.22
CA LYS A 33 -3.51 18.33 -28.86
C LYS A 33 -2.30 18.71 -29.71
N GLU A 34 -1.08 18.58 -29.20
CA GLU A 34 0.15 18.90 -29.94
C GLU A 34 0.31 18.06 -31.21
N ARG A 35 -0.10 16.78 -31.16
CA ARG A 35 0.00 15.85 -32.29
C ARG A 35 -1.20 15.91 -33.24
N GLY A 36 -2.20 16.75 -32.97
CA GLY A 36 -3.41 16.84 -33.77
C GLY A 36 -4.26 15.55 -33.80
N LEU A 37 -4.19 14.73 -32.74
CA LEU A 37 -4.90 13.46 -32.64
C LEU A 37 -6.33 13.68 -32.14
N ALA A 38 -7.23 14.15 -33.01
CA ALA A 38 -8.63 14.34 -32.62
C ALA A 38 -9.31 13.02 -32.20
N GLY A 39 -10.37 13.12 -31.39
CA GLY A 39 -11.25 11.98 -31.08
C GLY A 39 -10.94 11.21 -29.78
N TRP A 40 -10.00 11.68 -28.96
CA TRP A 40 -9.76 11.12 -27.64
C TRP A 40 -10.65 11.75 -26.56
N GLU A 41 -11.29 10.91 -25.75
CA GLU A 41 -11.87 11.27 -24.46
C GLU A 41 -10.89 10.85 -23.35
N VAL A 42 -10.50 11.78 -22.50
CA VAL A 42 -9.44 11.58 -21.50
C VAL A 42 -9.95 12.09 -20.16
N ASP A 43 -9.84 11.26 -19.13
CA ASP A 43 -10.25 11.63 -17.76
C ASP A 43 -9.33 10.96 -16.72
N SER A 44 -9.47 11.35 -15.47
CA SER A 44 -8.83 10.70 -14.34
C SER A 44 -9.75 10.49 -13.14
N GLY A 45 -9.47 9.43 -12.36
CA GLY A 45 -10.25 9.04 -11.20
C GLY A 45 -9.40 8.51 -10.05
N ALA A 46 -10.09 8.31 -8.93
CA ALA A 46 -9.54 7.82 -7.66
C ALA A 46 -10.07 6.43 -7.32
N ILE A 47 -9.24 5.63 -6.66
CA ILE A 47 -9.73 4.47 -5.90
C ILE A 47 -10.58 4.94 -4.71
N GLY A 48 -10.07 5.90 -3.93
CA GLY A 48 -10.76 6.38 -2.73
C GLY A 48 -11.48 7.70 -2.92
N SER A 49 -12.45 7.98 -2.05
CA SER A 49 -13.32 9.15 -2.14
C SER A 49 -12.81 10.38 -1.38
N TRP A 50 -11.65 10.33 -0.72
CA TRP A 50 -11.19 11.35 0.25
C TRP A 50 -11.10 12.77 -0.33
N HIS A 51 -10.76 12.89 -1.61
CA HIS A 51 -10.54 14.18 -2.25
C HIS A 51 -11.64 14.56 -3.24
N VAL A 52 -12.75 13.82 -3.31
CA VAL A 52 -13.79 14.08 -4.31
C VAL A 52 -14.26 15.54 -4.26
N GLY A 53 -14.28 16.22 -5.41
CA GLY A 53 -14.62 17.64 -5.55
C GLY A 53 -13.47 18.63 -5.25
N LEU A 54 -12.34 18.15 -4.75
CA LEU A 54 -11.13 18.97 -4.57
C LEU A 54 -10.35 19.08 -5.87
N GLY A 55 -9.53 20.13 -5.98
CA GLY A 55 -8.59 20.28 -7.10
C GLY A 55 -7.32 19.44 -6.91
N PRO A 56 -6.43 19.40 -7.93
CA PRO A 56 -5.14 18.74 -7.82
C PRO A 56 -4.25 19.33 -6.71
N ASP A 57 -3.34 18.51 -6.21
CA ASP A 57 -2.35 18.90 -5.20
C ASP A 57 -1.52 20.08 -5.72
N ARG A 58 -1.26 21.06 -4.86
CA ARG A 58 -0.52 22.27 -5.21
C ARG A 58 0.84 21.97 -5.82
N ARG A 59 1.53 20.91 -5.38
CA ARG A 59 2.82 20.47 -5.92
C ARG A 59 2.67 19.97 -7.36
N ALA A 60 1.63 19.18 -7.64
CA ALA A 60 1.31 18.72 -9.00
C ALA A 60 1.04 19.90 -9.92
N VAL A 61 0.18 20.85 -9.50
CA VAL A 61 -0.11 22.08 -10.28
C VAL A 61 1.17 22.90 -10.53
N THR A 62 2.03 23.02 -9.51
CA THR A 62 3.30 23.76 -9.64
C THR A 62 4.24 23.09 -10.65
N THR A 63 4.35 21.75 -10.62
CA THR A 63 5.15 21.01 -11.59
C THR A 63 4.60 21.19 -13.01
N MET A 64 3.30 21.05 -13.23
CA MET A 64 2.72 21.22 -14.57
C MET A 64 2.94 22.62 -15.15
N LYS A 65 2.82 23.66 -14.32
CA LYS A 65 3.14 25.03 -14.71
C LYS A 65 4.59 25.21 -15.17
N LYS A 66 5.55 24.51 -14.54
CA LYS A 66 6.97 24.56 -14.96
C LYS A 66 7.21 23.92 -16.33
N HIS A 67 6.30 23.07 -16.79
CA HIS A 67 6.34 22.43 -18.10
C HIS A 67 5.37 23.08 -19.09
N ASP A 68 4.78 24.22 -18.75
CA ASP A 68 3.78 24.93 -19.58
C ASP A 68 2.55 24.08 -19.95
N ILE A 69 2.23 23.08 -19.13
CA ILE A 69 1.04 22.24 -19.31
C ILE A 69 -0.07 22.73 -18.39
N HIS A 70 -1.22 23.05 -18.98
CA HIS A 70 -2.41 23.40 -18.22
C HIS A 70 -3.01 22.14 -17.55
N MET A 71 -3.33 22.27 -16.26
CA MET A 71 -4.01 21.23 -15.48
C MET A 71 -5.16 21.87 -14.72
N SER A 72 -6.37 21.39 -14.99
CA SER A 72 -7.58 21.72 -14.25
C SER A 72 -8.40 20.45 -14.13
N HIS A 73 -8.62 20.00 -12.90
CA HIS A 73 -9.39 18.79 -12.63
C HIS A 73 -10.18 18.94 -11.33
N LYS A 74 -11.23 18.13 -11.18
CA LYS A 74 -11.90 17.93 -9.91
C LYS A 74 -11.90 16.44 -9.61
N ALA A 75 -11.28 16.08 -8.49
CA ALA A 75 -11.11 14.70 -8.14
C ALA A 75 -12.46 13.98 -8.08
N ARG A 76 -12.53 12.77 -8.63
CA ARG A 76 -13.73 11.92 -8.61
C ARG A 76 -13.34 10.48 -8.35
N GLN A 77 -14.27 9.69 -7.81
CA GLN A 77 -14.04 8.25 -7.60
C GLN A 77 -14.36 7.46 -8.87
N LEU A 78 -13.60 6.38 -9.09
CA LEU A 78 -13.88 5.34 -10.07
C LEU A 78 -15.24 4.69 -9.79
N LYS A 79 -16.06 4.53 -10.82
CA LYS A 79 -17.40 3.92 -10.76
C LYS A 79 -17.45 2.68 -11.63
N LYS A 80 -18.39 1.76 -11.33
CA LYS A 80 -18.62 0.57 -12.16
C LYS A 80 -18.96 0.90 -13.62
N ALA A 81 -19.66 2.00 -13.86
CA ALA A 81 -20.00 2.46 -15.21
C ALA A 81 -18.75 2.84 -16.04
N ASP A 82 -17.64 3.20 -15.40
CA ASP A 82 -16.40 3.56 -16.08
C ASP A 82 -15.82 2.34 -16.85
N PHE A 83 -16.01 1.12 -16.34
CA PHE A 83 -15.54 -0.13 -16.97
C PHE A 83 -16.25 -0.48 -18.27
N SER A 84 -17.42 0.10 -18.52
CA SER A 84 -18.15 0.00 -19.78
C SER A 84 -18.01 1.22 -20.67
N HIS A 85 -17.57 2.36 -20.10
CA HIS A 85 -17.48 3.63 -20.82
C HIS A 85 -16.11 3.85 -21.43
N TYR A 86 -15.02 3.48 -20.75
CA TYR A 86 -13.66 3.65 -21.23
C TYR A 86 -13.14 2.40 -21.94
N ASP A 87 -12.28 2.59 -22.94
CA ASP A 87 -11.58 1.49 -23.63
C ASP A 87 -10.35 1.04 -22.84
N TYR A 88 -9.70 2.00 -22.17
CA TYR A 88 -8.49 1.81 -21.37
C TYR A 88 -8.65 2.41 -19.99
N ILE A 89 -8.29 1.64 -18.96
CA ILE A 89 -8.15 2.12 -17.58
C ILE A 89 -6.72 1.82 -17.12
N PHE A 90 -5.95 2.87 -16.84
CA PHE A 90 -4.56 2.75 -16.43
C PHE A 90 -4.37 3.01 -14.94
N GLY A 91 -3.77 2.05 -14.22
CA GLY A 91 -3.31 2.23 -12.84
C GLY A 91 -1.85 2.70 -12.77
N MET A 92 -1.49 3.45 -11.72
CA MET A 92 -0.12 3.99 -11.57
C MET A 92 0.86 2.99 -10.93
N ASP A 93 0.33 2.07 -10.12
CA ASP A 93 1.09 1.06 -9.37
C ASP A 93 0.27 -0.25 -9.25
N HIS A 94 0.87 -1.31 -8.72
CA HIS A 94 0.21 -2.61 -8.56
C HIS A 94 -1.00 -2.58 -7.62
N ASP A 95 -1.01 -1.67 -6.64
CA ASP A 95 -2.14 -1.53 -5.72
C ASP A 95 -3.35 -0.96 -6.45
N ASN A 96 -3.13 0.03 -7.31
CA ASN A 96 -4.18 0.59 -8.14
C ASN A 96 -4.76 -0.50 -9.04
N ILE A 97 -3.93 -1.34 -9.67
CA ILE A 97 -4.44 -2.44 -10.51
C ILE A 97 -5.29 -3.43 -9.71
N THR A 98 -4.83 -3.79 -8.51
CA THR A 98 -5.58 -4.68 -7.62
C THR A 98 -6.92 -4.05 -7.24
N ASP A 99 -6.90 -2.80 -6.78
CA ASP A 99 -8.10 -2.07 -6.35
C ASP A 99 -9.07 -1.80 -7.52
N ILE A 100 -8.58 -1.49 -8.74
CA ILE A 100 -9.41 -1.36 -9.95
C ILE A 100 -10.15 -2.68 -10.22
N LYS A 101 -9.44 -3.81 -10.18
CA LYS A 101 -10.03 -5.14 -10.41
C LYS A 101 -11.08 -5.47 -9.35
N ASP A 102 -10.81 -5.15 -8.09
CA ASP A 102 -11.72 -5.41 -6.98
C ASP A 102 -12.98 -4.51 -7.02
N MET A 103 -12.84 -3.26 -7.49
CA MET A 103 -13.96 -2.33 -7.65
C MET A 103 -14.80 -2.60 -8.91
N GLY A 104 -14.20 -3.25 -9.91
CA GLY A 104 -14.82 -3.57 -11.18
C GLY A 104 -15.94 -4.62 -11.10
N PRO A 105 -16.76 -4.75 -12.16
CA PRO A 105 -17.65 -5.89 -12.31
C PRO A 105 -16.84 -7.18 -12.51
N LYS A 106 -17.46 -8.35 -12.29
CA LYS A 106 -16.82 -9.67 -12.49
C LYS A 106 -16.26 -9.87 -13.91
N THR A 107 -16.91 -9.25 -14.89
CA THR A 107 -16.52 -9.29 -16.30
C THR A 107 -16.62 -7.89 -16.89
N TYR A 108 -15.59 -7.48 -17.61
CA TYR A 108 -15.53 -6.23 -18.37
C TYR A 108 -14.63 -6.44 -19.59
N SER A 109 -14.87 -5.66 -20.65
CA SER A 109 -14.06 -5.67 -21.88
C SER A 109 -12.97 -4.60 -21.91
N THR A 110 -12.99 -3.64 -20.97
CA THR A 110 -11.99 -2.57 -20.90
C THR A 110 -10.59 -3.14 -20.63
N CYS A 111 -9.58 -2.54 -21.25
CA CYS A 111 -8.18 -2.88 -21.03
C CYS A 111 -7.70 -2.25 -19.71
N VAL A 112 -7.38 -3.07 -18.70
CA VAL A 112 -6.88 -2.61 -17.39
C VAL A 112 -5.40 -2.97 -17.23
N GLU A 113 -4.53 -1.96 -17.28
CA GLU A 113 -3.07 -2.15 -17.31
C GLU A 113 -2.33 -1.11 -16.46
N LEU A 114 -1.07 -1.39 -16.14
CA LEU A 114 -0.18 -0.39 -15.54
C LEU A 114 0.16 0.67 -16.58
N PHE A 115 0.12 1.95 -16.20
CA PHE A 115 0.51 2.98 -17.14
C PHE A 115 2.01 2.88 -17.50
N GLY A 116 2.85 2.53 -16.53
CA GLY A 116 4.29 2.35 -16.73
C GLY A 116 4.68 1.14 -17.59
N SER A 117 3.76 0.23 -17.96
CA SER A 117 4.10 -0.83 -18.93
C SER A 117 4.41 -0.28 -20.33
N TYR A 118 4.02 0.96 -20.60
CA TYR A 118 4.27 1.67 -21.85
C TYR A 118 5.53 2.54 -21.81
N ASP A 119 6.27 2.57 -20.70
CA ASP A 119 7.52 3.32 -20.61
C ASP A 119 8.65 2.61 -21.40
N PRO A 120 9.25 3.25 -22.41
CA PRO A 120 10.40 2.69 -23.14
C PRO A 120 11.61 2.40 -22.24
N GLN A 121 11.74 3.10 -21.10
CA GLN A 121 12.81 2.88 -20.12
C GLN A 121 12.52 1.75 -19.13
N LYS A 122 11.33 1.14 -19.21
CA LYS A 122 10.87 0.01 -18.39
C LYS A 122 10.68 0.32 -16.90
N GLU A 123 10.47 1.59 -16.54
CA GLU A 123 9.99 1.95 -15.20
C GLU A 123 8.50 1.65 -15.08
N LEU A 124 8.19 0.44 -14.60
CA LEU A 124 6.81 -0.07 -14.52
C LEU A 124 5.91 0.71 -13.56
N LEU A 125 6.47 1.31 -12.50
CA LEU A 125 5.71 1.88 -11.39
C LEU A 125 5.88 3.38 -11.31
N ILE A 126 4.76 4.11 -11.37
CA ILE A 126 4.71 5.54 -11.12
C ILE A 126 4.49 5.74 -9.61
N ARG A 127 5.60 5.90 -8.89
CA ARG A 127 5.65 6.04 -7.42
C ARG A 127 4.78 7.19 -6.93
N ASP A 128 4.15 7.02 -5.78
CA ASP A 128 3.30 8.07 -5.19
C ASP A 128 4.13 9.24 -4.67
N PRO A 129 4.03 10.45 -5.29
CA PRO A 129 4.83 11.59 -4.87
C PRO A 129 4.29 12.25 -3.59
N TYR A 130 3.10 11.86 -3.11
CA TYR A 130 2.46 12.48 -1.96
C TYR A 130 3.34 12.38 -0.70
N TYR A 131 4.12 11.31 -0.63
CA TYR A 131 4.95 10.88 0.49
C TYR A 131 6.43 11.28 0.39
N LEU A 132 6.85 12.07 -0.60
CA LEU A 132 8.27 12.41 -0.73
C LEU A 132 8.71 13.37 0.39
N GLY A 133 9.59 12.90 1.30
CA GLY A 133 10.08 13.67 2.45
C GLY A 133 11.25 13.01 3.19
N LYS A 134 11.93 13.76 4.07
CA LYS A 134 12.92 13.22 5.02
C LYS A 134 12.28 13.07 6.40
N ALA A 135 12.48 11.94 7.06
CA ALA A 135 12.06 11.72 8.44
C ALA A 135 13.27 11.32 9.29
N VAL A 136 13.40 11.89 10.49
CA VAL A 136 14.45 11.51 11.45
C VAL A 136 13.80 10.91 12.67
N VAL A 137 14.19 9.68 13.02
CA VAL A 137 13.77 8.99 14.23
C VAL A 137 14.85 9.14 15.29
N TYR A 138 14.54 9.89 16.35
CA TYR A 138 15.40 10.02 17.51
C TYR A 138 15.15 8.86 18.49
N THR A 139 16.20 8.21 18.96
CA THR A 139 16.10 7.15 19.97
C THR A 139 17.26 7.20 20.93
N ASP A 140 16.99 6.86 22.17
CA ASP A 140 17.97 6.83 23.24
C ASP A 140 18.64 5.47 23.46
N SER A 141 18.12 4.45 22.78
CA SER A 141 18.65 3.10 22.81
C SER A 141 19.72 2.89 21.72
N LEU A 142 20.98 3.13 22.10
CA LEU A 142 22.14 2.85 21.22
C LEU A 142 22.21 1.36 20.81
N SER A 143 21.81 0.46 21.71
CA SER A 143 21.76 -0.99 21.44
C SER A 143 20.70 -1.33 20.39
N SER A 144 19.53 -0.68 20.42
CA SER A 144 18.51 -0.84 19.38
C SER A 144 18.99 -0.36 18.01
N LEU A 145 19.74 0.75 17.96
CA LEU A 145 20.34 1.24 16.71
C LEU A 145 21.41 0.30 16.18
N HIS A 146 22.30 -0.17 17.05
CA HIS A 146 23.29 -1.17 16.66
C HIS A 146 22.62 -2.42 16.13
N LEU A 147 21.55 -2.93 16.74
CA LEU A 147 20.79 -4.07 16.23
C LEU A 147 20.14 -3.80 14.87
N LEU A 148 19.60 -2.59 14.65
CA LEU A 148 19.01 -2.18 13.37
C LEU A 148 20.05 -2.00 12.26
N LEU A 149 21.27 -1.58 12.59
CA LEU A 149 22.37 -1.37 11.63
C LEU A 149 23.21 -2.64 11.41
N SER A 150 23.23 -3.55 12.37
CA SER A 150 23.92 -4.83 12.30
C SER A 150 23.21 -5.74 11.30
N ARG A 151 23.71 -5.79 10.07
CA ARG A 151 23.25 -6.71 9.00
C ARG A 151 23.53 -8.20 9.29
N HIS A 152 23.79 -8.59 10.54
CA HIS A 152 24.19 -9.94 10.89
C HIS A 152 22.98 -10.90 10.89
N PRO A 153 22.98 -11.96 10.05
CA PRO A 153 21.81 -12.84 9.87
C PRO A 153 21.39 -13.67 11.09
N ARG A 154 22.23 -13.73 12.14
CA ARG A 154 22.07 -14.67 13.26
C ARG A 154 21.65 -14.03 14.59
N SER A 155 21.44 -12.71 14.65
CA SER A 155 21.05 -12.03 15.91
C SER A 155 19.85 -11.07 15.81
N SER A 156 19.27 -10.91 14.62
CA SER A 156 18.12 -10.02 14.43
C SER A 156 16.84 -10.74 14.84
N THR A 157 16.35 -10.41 16.02
CA THR A 157 15.00 -10.78 16.49
C THR A 157 13.95 -10.46 15.41
N SER A 158 12.81 -11.17 15.41
CA SER A 158 11.75 -10.95 14.42
C SER A 158 11.30 -9.49 14.36
N LEU A 159 11.40 -8.76 15.48
CA LEU A 159 11.13 -7.34 15.58
C LEU A 159 12.12 -6.49 14.77
N VAL A 160 13.43 -6.73 14.87
CA VAL A 160 14.45 -6.02 14.09
C VAL A 160 14.25 -6.27 12.60
N HIS A 161 14.00 -7.51 12.21
CA HIS A 161 13.67 -7.87 10.83
C HIS A 161 12.37 -7.21 10.34
N THR A 162 11.35 -7.12 11.19
CA THR A 162 10.07 -6.48 10.88
C THR A 162 10.24 -4.97 10.73
N ILE A 163 11.00 -4.32 11.61
CA ILE A 163 11.31 -2.89 11.51
C ILE A 163 12.15 -2.61 10.26
N GLN A 164 13.23 -3.37 10.01
CA GLN A 164 14.04 -3.22 8.81
C GLN A 164 13.23 -3.44 7.53
N ARG A 165 12.35 -4.45 7.51
CA ARG A 165 11.48 -4.74 6.37
C ARG A 165 10.39 -3.66 6.21
N ALA A 166 9.81 -3.16 7.30
CA ALA A 166 8.88 -2.04 7.26
C ALA A 166 9.56 -0.76 6.75
N LEU A 167 10.77 -0.45 7.22
CA LEU A 167 11.59 0.68 6.77
C LEU A 167 11.97 0.56 5.29
N HIS A 168 12.35 -0.65 4.85
CA HIS A 168 12.66 -0.93 3.46
C HIS A 168 11.42 -0.84 2.56
N LEU A 169 10.26 -1.28 3.05
CA LEU A 169 8.97 -1.15 2.36
C LEU A 169 8.40 0.28 2.41
N THR A 170 8.82 1.13 3.35
CA THR A 170 8.46 2.55 3.39
C THR A 170 9.33 3.45 2.49
N ASN A 171 10.26 2.91 1.72
CA ASN A 171 11.04 3.71 0.76
C ASN A 171 10.33 3.89 -0.60
N GLU A 172 9.07 4.32 -0.55
CA GLU A 172 8.38 5.01 -1.65
C GLU A 172 8.81 6.49 -1.74
N GLY A 173 10.10 6.75 -1.53
CA GLY A 173 10.73 8.08 -1.63
C GLY A 173 10.83 8.88 -0.33
N TRP A 174 10.70 8.22 0.83
CA TRP A 174 11.17 8.77 2.11
C TRP A 174 12.66 8.49 2.33
N GLU A 175 13.37 9.46 2.90
CA GLU A 175 14.69 9.24 3.52
C GLU A 175 14.50 9.17 5.03
N ILE A 176 14.47 7.96 5.59
CA ILE A 176 14.34 7.74 7.04
C ILE A 176 15.73 7.59 7.65
N ALA A 177 16.13 8.55 8.47
CA ALA A 177 17.38 8.52 9.23
C ALA A 177 17.10 8.17 10.70
N PHE A 178 18.05 7.48 11.34
CA PHE A 178 18.02 7.22 12.77
C PHE A 178 19.11 8.03 13.45
N GLN A 179 18.77 8.72 14.54
CA GLN A 179 19.71 9.50 15.32
C GLN A 179 19.70 9.02 16.77
N TRP A 180 20.87 8.60 17.25
CA TRP A 180 21.04 8.30 18.67
C TRP A 180 21.06 9.59 19.50
N VAL A 181 20.41 9.56 20.67
CA VAL A 181 20.37 10.64 21.64
C VAL A 181 20.66 10.09 23.05
N PRO A 182 21.60 10.61 23.84
CA PRO A 182 21.86 10.07 25.19
C PRO A 182 20.68 10.28 26.16
N SER A 183 20.28 9.28 26.96
CA SER A 183 19.02 9.28 27.73
C SER A 183 19.04 10.05 29.08
N HIS A 184 19.35 11.35 29.19
CA HIS A 184 19.38 12.01 30.52
C HIS A 184 18.83 13.46 30.51
N ALA A 185 18.14 13.85 31.58
CA ALA A 185 17.74 15.23 31.84
C ALA A 185 18.99 16.12 32.06
N GLY A 186 19.04 17.30 31.45
CA GLY A 186 20.23 18.17 31.47
C GLY A 186 21.18 17.97 30.28
N ILE A 187 20.90 17.02 29.36
CA ILE A 187 21.69 16.84 28.14
C ILE A 187 21.01 17.61 26.99
N PRO A 188 21.69 18.58 26.35
CA PRO A 188 21.09 19.41 25.29
C PRO A 188 20.43 18.61 24.16
N GLY A 189 21.01 17.47 23.76
CA GLY A 189 20.43 16.60 22.73
C GLY A 189 19.16 15.86 23.17
N ASN A 190 19.11 15.41 24.43
CA ASN A 190 17.95 14.72 24.99
C ASN A 190 16.77 15.68 25.17
N GLU A 191 17.04 16.88 25.66
CA GLU A 191 16.03 17.92 25.86
C GLU A 191 15.42 18.39 24.53
N VAL A 192 16.23 18.48 23.47
CA VAL A 192 15.75 18.76 22.12
C VAL A 192 14.88 17.61 21.58
N ALA A 193 15.29 16.35 21.78
CA ALA A 193 14.49 15.20 21.36
C ALA A 193 13.16 15.11 22.14
N ASP A 194 13.19 15.31 23.45
CA ASP A 194 12.03 15.38 24.33
C ASP A 194 11.10 16.53 23.95
N SER A 195 11.66 17.72 23.70
CA SER A 195 10.90 18.88 23.23
C SER A 195 10.25 18.59 21.89
N ALA A 196 10.97 17.99 20.94
CA ALA A 196 10.43 17.61 19.64
C ALA A 196 9.30 16.55 19.78
N ALA A 197 9.47 15.56 20.65
CA ALA A 197 8.45 14.55 20.93
C ALA A 197 7.21 15.15 21.61
N ARG A 198 7.40 16.05 22.59
CA ARG A 198 6.30 16.78 23.25
C ARG A 198 5.58 17.72 22.28
N MET A 199 6.32 18.43 21.42
CA MET A 199 5.75 19.24 20.35
C MET A 199 4.94 18.37 19.39
N ALA A 200 5.42 17.20 19.00
CA ALA A 200 4.65 16.27 18.17
C ALA A 200 3.37 15.74 18.85
N LEU A 201 3.32 15.72 20.18
CA LEU A 201 2.12 15.34 20.95
C LEU A 201 1.14 16.51 21.18
N THR A 202 1.64 17.75 21.25
CA THR A 202 0.85 18.96 21.58
C THR A 202 0.45 19.78 20.37
N ASP A 203 1.17 19.66 19.26
CA ASP A 203 0.74 20.21 17.98
C ASP A 203 -0.45 19.37 17.50
N VAL A 204 -1.66 19.87 17.76
CA VAL A 204 -2.91 19.33 17.20
C VAL A 204 -2.90 19.45 15.67
N ASN A 205 -1.98 20.23 15.11
CA ASN A 205 -1.45 19.95 13.79
C ASN A 205 -0.49 18.76 13.88
N THR A 206 -1.04 17.58 14.18
CA THR A 206 -0.52 16.41 13.51
C THR A 206 -0.58 16.81 12.04
N THR A 207 0.57 17.09 11.40
CA THR A 207 0.62 17.10 9.95
C THR A 207 -0.04 15.78 9.59
N PRO A 208 -1.26 15.80 9.01
CA PRO A 208 -2.08 14.62 8.95
C PRO A 208 -1.17 13.57 8.36
N PHE A 209 -0.99 12.46 9.09
CA PHE A 209 -0.16 11.38 8.60
C PHE A 209 -0.60 11.19 7.16
N PRO A 210 0.28 11.43 6.17
CA PRO A 210 -0.19 11.74 4.83
C PRO A 210 -0.96 10.56 4.22
N LEU A 211 -0.85 9.41 4.86
CA LEU A 211 -1.61 8.20 4.63
C LEU A 211 -2.91 8.32 5.44
N PRO A 212 -4.09 8.53 4.80
CA PRO A 212 -5.36 8.36 5.48
C PRO A 212 -5.36 7.01 6.22
N LEU A 213 -6.04 6.91 7.36
CA LEU A 213 -6.07 5.68 8.18
C LEU A 213 -6.39 4.42 7.34
N SER A 214 -7.21 4.55 6.30
CA SER A 214 -7.52 3.52 5.31
C SER A 214 -6.31 3.08 4.47
N ALA A 215 -5.48 4.01 4.03
CA ALA A 215 -4.23 3.73 3.32
C ALA A 215 -3.21 3.08 4.26
N ALA A 216 -3.10 3.53 5.51
CA ALA A 216 -2.26 2.88 6.52
C ALA A 216 -2.70 1.45 6.82
N LYS A 217 -3.99 1.24 7.05
CA LYS A 217 -4.58 -0.10 7.24
C LYS A 217 -4.33 -1.02 6.05
N ARG A 218 -4.39 -0.51 4.82
CA ARG A 218 -4.08 -1.29 3.61
C ARG A 218 -2.62 -1.69 3.53
N LEU A 219 -1.71 -0.74 3.78
CA LEU A 219 -0.27 -1.01 3.77
C LEU A 219 0.08 -2.09 4.80
N ILE A 220 -0.40 -1.92 6.04
CA ILE A 220 -0.22 -2.90 7.12
C ILE A 220 -0.80 -4.26 6.71
N SER A 221 -2.05 -4.28 6.23
CA SER A 221 -2.72 -5.52 5.81
C SER A 221 -1.93 -6.24 4.70
N ARG A 222 -1.39 -5.50 3.74
CA ARG A 222 -0.58 -6.08 2.66
C ARG A 222 0.70 -6.70 3.19
N VAL A 223 1.45 -5.98 4.03
CA VAL A 223 2.70 -6.47 4.61
C VAL A 223 2.45 -7.70 5.48
N CYS A 224 1.42 -7.67 6.32
CA CYS A 224 1.01 -8.81 7.13
C CYS A 224 0.59 -10.00 6.26
N ARG A 225 -0.25 -9.79 5.22
CA ARG A 225 -0.69 -10.87 4.33
C ARG A 225 0.44 -11.47 3.51
N SER A 226 1.33 -10.66 2.97
CA SER A 226 2.50 -11.11 2.22
C SER A 226 3.48 -11.86 3.12
N THR A 227 3.76 -11.32 4.31
CA THR A 227 4.62 -12.00 5.30
C THR A 227 4.01 -13.32 5.69
N TRP A 228 2.73 -13.35 6.06
CA TRP A 228 2.01 -14.58 6.36
C TRP A 228 2.13 -15.58 5.21
N ASN A 229 1.78 -15.19 3.99
CA ASN A 229 1.80 -16.09 2.85
C ASN A 229 3.20 -16.66 2.56
N ASN A 230 4.26 -15.89 2.78
CA ASN A 230 5.63 -16.28 2.45
C ASN A 230 6.40 -16.95 3.62
N THR A 231 5.84 -16.99 4.83
CA THR A 231 6.49 -17.65 5.98
C THR A 231 5.62 -18.75 6.58
N LEU A 232 4.45 -18.39 7.11
CA LEU A 232 3.55 -19.33 7.78
C LEU A 232 2.61 -20.05 6.81
N GLY A 233 2.09 -19.34 5.82
CA GLY A 233 1.07 -19.83 4.91
C GLY A 233 1.57 -20.94 3.99
N ASP A 234 2.83 -20.88 3.55
CA ASP A 234 3.45 -21.97 2.79
C ASP A 234 3.72 -23.18 3.69
N ALA A 235 4.25 -22.96 4.90
CA ALA A 235 4.50 -24.02 5.87
C ALA A 235 3.21 -24.75 6.33
N LEU A 236 2.10 -24.02 6.38
CA LEU A 236 0.79 -24.52 6.82
C LEU A 236 -0.17 -24.82 5.65
N CYS A 237 0.23 -24.57 4.41
CA CYS A 237 -0.59 -24.65 3.20
C CYS A 237 -1.93 -23.88 3.26
N ILE A 238 -1.95 -22.75 3.98
CA ILE A 238 -3.11 -21.87 4.15
C ILE A 238 -2.79 -20.44 3.67
N THR A 239 -3.77 -19.75 3.11
CA THR A 239 -3.68 -18.35 2.75
C THR A 239 -3.80 -17.48 4.01
N SER A 240 -3.43 -16.21 3.89
CA SER A 240 -3.69 -15.18 4.91
C SER A 240 -5.18 -14.90 5.16
N MET A 241 -6.07 -15.50 4.36
CA MET A 241 -7.53 -15.51 4.57
C MET A 241 -8.00 -16.80 5.27
N GLY A 242 -7.09 -17.68 5.70
CA GLY A 242 -7.40 -18.94 6.36
C GLY A 242 -7.93 -20.03 5.42
N GLN A 243 -7.76 -19.88 4.10
CA GLN A 243 -8.20 -20.86 3.10
C GLN A 243 -7.06 -21.79 2.72
N TYR A 244 -7.32 -23.07 2.48
CA TYR A 244 -6.28 -23.97 1.97
C TYR A 244 -5.92 -23.63 0.53
N ARG A 245 -4.62 -23.74 0.20
CA ARG A 245 -4.14 -23.52 -1.17
C ARG A 245 -4.39 -24.71 -2.11
N SER A 246 -4.77 -25.88 -1.57
CA SER A 246 -5.21 -27.07 -2.32
C SER A 246 -6.25 -27.88 -1.52
N ASP A 247 -7.02 -28.75 -2.18
CA ASP A 247 -8.08 -29.57 -1.56
C ASP A 247 -7.56 -30.68 -0.60
N SER A 248 -6.25 -30.86 -0.52
CA SER A 248 -5.58 -31.87 0.31
C SER A 248 -4.76 -31.19 1.42
N SER A 249 -5.25 -31.25 2.66
CA SER A 249 -4.47 -30.87 3.85
C SER A 249 -3.25 -31.82 4.00
N PRO A 250 -2.00 -31.32 4.01
CA PRO A 250 -0.82 -32.20 4.09
C PRO A 250 -0.49 -32.68 5.51
N GLN A 251 -1.24 -32.25 6.54
CA GLN A 251 -0.95 -32.58 7.94
C GLN A 251 -2.07 -33.43 8.56
N PRO A 252 -1.81 -34.68 8.95
CA PRO A 252 -2.85 -35.64 9.35
C PRO A 252 -3.62 -35.29 10.63
N TRP A 253 -3.10 -34.39 11.47
CA TRP A 253 -3.76 -33.93 12.70
C TRP A 253 -4.66 -32.69 12.52
N ILE A 254 -4.66 -32.04 11.35
CA ILE A 254 -5.55 -30.90 11.07
C ILE A 254 -6.75 -31.38 10.25
N ARG A 255 -7.91 -31.54 10.90
CA ARG A 255 -9.15 -32.01 10.25
C ARG A 255 -9.85 -30.89 9.48
N LYS A 256 -10.57 -31.22 8.40
CA LYS A 256 -11.39 -30.31 7.56
C LYS A 256 -12.42 -29.44 8.33
N LYS A 257 -12.67 -29.73 9.62
CA LYS A 257 -13.60 -29.00 10.50
C LYS A 257 -12.91 -28.22 11.62
N SER A 258 -11.58 -28.20 11.69
CA SER A 258 -10.85 -27.44 12.70
C SER A 258 -11.10 -25.94 12.49
N ARG A 259 -11.86 -25.31 13.39
CA ARG A 259 -12.01 -23.84 13.43
C ARG A 259 -10.82 -23.26 14.18
N VAL A 260 -10.22 -22.22 13.62
CA VAL A 260 -9.23 -21.38 14.31
C VAL A 260 -9.97 -20.65 15.44
N LEU A 261 -9.46 -20.76 16.66
CA LEU A 261 -10.00 -20.05 17.83
C LEU A 261 -9.69 -18.55 17.71
N ASP A 262 -10.74 -17.75 17.78
CA ASP A 262 -10.64 -16.30 17.88
C ASP A 262 -10.18 -15.91 19.29
N VAL A 263 -8.95 -15.39 19.39
CA VAL A 263 -8.34 -14.95 20.65
C VAL A 263 -8.95 -13.68 21.23
N THR A 264 -9.88 -13.01 20.51
CA THR A 264 -10.60 -11.85 21.05
C THR A 264 -11.78 -12.23 21.94
N HIS A 265 -12.27 -13.48 21.85
CA HIS A 265 -13.36 -14.00 22.67
C HIS A 265 -13.06 -15.43 23.14
N PRO A 266 -12.31 -15.60 24.25
CA PRO A 266 -12.09 -16.92 24.81
C PRO A 266 -13.42 -17.52 25.31
N PRO A 267 -13.64 -18.84 25.10
CA PRO A 267 -14.83 -19.49 25.67
C PRO A 267 -14.77 -19.46 27.21
N PRO A 268 -15.93 -19.43 27.89
CA PRO A 268 -15.96 -19.32 29.34
C PRO A 268 -15.33 -20.56 30.00
N PRO A 269 -14.68 -20.39 31.16
CA PRO A 269 -13.96 -21.47 31.83
C PRO A 269 -14.97 -22.51 32.34
N GLY A 270 -14.93 -23.73 31.78
CA GLY A 270 -15.73 -24.86 32.28
C GLY A 270 -16.20 -25.88 31.24
N ALA A 271 -16.02 -25.64 29.93
CA ALA A 271 -16.30 -26.66 28.92
C ALA A 271 -15.17 -27.70 28.88
N HIS A 272 -15.17 -28.64 29.82
CA HIS A 272 -14.32 -29.82 29.74
C HIS A 272 -14.91 -30.80 28.72
N ASP A 273 -14.17 -31.02 27.62
CA ASP A 273 -14.39 -32.16 26.73
C ASP A 273 -14.11 -33.45 27.51
N THR A 274 -15.17 -34.19 27.82
CA THR A 274 -15.07 -35.55 28.33
C THR A 274 -14.62 -36.48 27.20
N HIS A 275 -13.33 -36.80 27.12
CA HIS A 275 -12.88 -37.91 26.29
C HIS A 275 -11.95 -38.86 27.04
N SER A 276 -12.48 -40.07 27.19
CA SER A 276 -11.87 -41.32 27.65
C SER A 276 -10.59 -41.63 26.88
N SER A 277 -9.50 -41.92 27.60
CA SER A 277 -8.26 -42.45 27.02
C SER A 277 -8.47 -43.86 26.47
N PRO A 278 -7.98 -44.22 25.26
CA PRO A 278 -7.88 -45.60 24.84
C PRO A 278 -6.59 -46.24 25.39
N ALA A 279 -6.71 -47.53 25.73
CA ALA A 279 -5.68 -48.36 26.32
C ALA A 279 -4.43 -48.53 25.44
N SER A 280 -3.26 -48.55 26.08
CA SER A 280 -1.96 -48.86 25.48
C SER A 280 -1.88 -50.34 25.05
N PRO A 281 -1.28 -50.68 23.89
CA PRO A 281 -1.02 -52.07 23.54
C PRO A 281 0.26 -52.58 24.20
N SER A 282 0.16 -53.77 24.81
CA SER A 282 1.28 -54.60 25.24
C SER A 282 2.06 -55.12 24.03
N VAL A 283 3.38 -55.01 24.07
CA VAL A 283 4.34 -55.60 23.11
C VAL A 283 4.78 -56.97 23.67
N PRO A 284 4.94 -58.01 22.83
CA PRO A 284 5.26 -59.38 23.26
C PRO A 284 6.62 -59.53 23.94
#